data_AF-A0AAW9IRS7-F1
#
_entry.id   AF-A0AAW9IRS7-F1
#
_cell.length_a   1.000
_cell.length_b   1.000
_cell.length_c   1.000
_cell.angle_alpha   90.00
_cell.angle_beta   90.00
_cell.angle_gamma   90.00
#
_symmetry.space_group_name_H-M   'P 1'
#
loop_
_entity.id
_entity.type
_entity.pdbx_description
1 polymer ?
#
loop_
_entity_poly.entity_id
_entity_poly.type
_entity_poly.pdbx_seq_one_letter_code
_entity_poly.pdbx_strand_id
1 'polypeptide(L)'
;TITGWKDMCTKFHRVNPKSKLRCIESDIFMLEELKNKDVIINHKCKNGLIDIGTPIVLEGIFLATIFSGQIFFEKPDKEFFRMQAKKFGFDEDAYLKALDEIPIVNNEEHEKVLVFLKHLSEIVSELGLR
;
A
#
# COMPACT_ATOMS: atom_id res chain seq x y z
N THR A 1 -13.43 4.60 11.66
CA THR A 1 -12.06 4.43 11.14
C THR A 1 -12.10 3.35 10.08
N ILE A 2 -11.74 3.61 8.83
CA ILE A 2 -11.72 2.57 7.79
C ILE A 2 -10.39 1.83 7.93
N THR A 3 -10.37 0.73 8.67
CA THR A 3 -9.17 -0.08 8.93
C THR A 3 -9.13 -1.30 8.01
N GLY A 4 -7.91 -1.80 7.74
CA GLY A 4 -7.72 -3.00 6.93
C GLY A 4 -7.80 -2.75 5.42
N TRP A 5 -7.82 -3.86 4.69
CA TRP A 5 -7.78 -3.88 3.24
C TRP A 5 -9.02 -3.26 2.60
N LYS A 6 -8.81 -2.46 1.55
CA LYS A 6 -9.88 -1.78 0.81
C LYS A 6 -10.46 -2.67 -0.26
N ASP A 7 -11.78 -2.55 -0.45
CA ASP A 7 -12.55 -3.26 -1.46
C ASP A 7 -11.97 -3.10 -2.86
N MET A 8 -11.46 -1.91 -3.18
CA MET A 8 -10.81 -1.66 -4.46
C MET A 8 -9.67 -2.65 -4.76
N CYS A 9 -8.88 -3.01 -3.75
CA CYS A 9 -7.80 -3.99 -3.90
C CYS A 9 -8.30 -5.44 -3.81
N THR A 10 -9.18 -5.75 -2.84
CA THR A 10 -9.62 -7.13 -2.56
C THR A 10 -10.69 -7.65 -3.51
N LYS A 11 -11.57 -6.78 -4.03
CA LYS A 11 -12.68 -7.15 -4.91
C LYS A 11 -12.43 -6.85 -6.37
N PHE A 12 -11.42 -6.03 -6.71
CA PHE A 12 -11.10 -5.70 -8.11
C PHE A 12 -9.66 -6.02 -8.48
N HIS A 13 -8.67 -5.32 -7.90
CA HIS A 13 -7.29 -5.40 -8.39
C HIS A 13 -6.66 -6.79 -8.24
N ARG A 14 -6.79 -7.43 -7.08
CA ARG A 14 -6.11 -8.70 -6.80
C ARG A 14 -6.88 -9.94 -7.25
N VAL A 15 -8.18 -9.83 -7.53
CA VAL A 15 -9.00 -10.95 -8.02
C VAL A 15 -8.97 -11.07 -9.53
N ASN A 16 -8.82 -9.94 -10.26
CA ASN A 16 -8.72 -9.98 -11.71
C ASN A 16 -7.30 -10.38 -12.15
N PRO A 17 -7.14 -11.42 -13.00
CA PRO A 17 -5.82 -11.94 -13.36
C PRO A 17 -4.88 -10.90 -13.96
N LYS A 18 -5.39 -9.94 -14.74
CA LYS A 18 -4.56 -8.94 -15.43
C LYS A 18 -4.11 -7.82 -14.49
N SER A 19 -5.01 -7.27 -13.67
CA SER A 19 -4.63 -6.24 -12.69
C SER A 19 -3.86 -6.82 -11.50
N LYS A 20 -4.01 -8.12 -11.20
CA LYS A 20 -3.24 -8.80 -10.15
C LYS A 20 -1.75 -8.81 -10.49
N LEU A 21 -1.38 -8.95 -11.76
CA LEU A 21 0.02 -8.86 -12.19
C LEU A 21 0.64 -7.51 -11.81
N ARG A 22 -0.12 -6.41 -11.94
CA ARG A 22 0.30 -5.07 -11.50
C ARG A 22 0.52 -5.00 -9.99
N CYS A 23 -0.32 -5.67 -9.19
CA CYS A 23 -0.09 -5.77 -7.74
C CYS A 23 1.20 -6.52 -7.44
N ILE A 24 1.41 -7.68 -8.07
CA ILE A 24 2.62 -8.49 -7.86
C ILE A 24 3.88 -7.70 -8.23
N GLU A 25 3.86 -6.99 -9.37
CA GLU A 25 4.97 -6.14 -9.80
C GLU A 25 5.27 -5.01 -8.81
N SER A 26 4.24 -4.35 -8.27
CA SER A 26 4.42 -3.32 -7.22
C SER A 26 4.92 -3.91 -5.90
N ASP A 27 4.42 -5.08 -5.49
CA ASP A 27 4.86 -5.76 -4.27
C ASP A 27 6.35 -6.15 -4.38
N ILE A 28 6.78 -6.71 -5.53
CA ILE A 28 8.19 -7.06 -5.80
C ILE A 28 9.08 -5.82 -5.75
N PHE A 29 8.69 -4.75 -6.47
CA PHE A 29 9.44 -3.50 -6.48
C PHE A 29 9.64 -2.95 -5.07
N MET A 30 8.58 -2.91 -4.25
CA MET A 30 8.69 -2.44 -2.87
C MET A 30 9.63 -3.30 -2.04
N LEU A 31 9.54 -4.64 -2.14
CA LEU A 31 10.41 -5.54 -1.39
C LEU A 31 11.89 -5.39 -1.80
N GLU A 32 12.18 -5.18 -3.08
CA GLU A 32 13.55 -4.96 -3.56
C GLU A 32 14.14 -3.64 -3.06
N GLU A 33 13.35 -2.57 -3.06
CA GLU A 33 13.78 -1.27 -2.55
C GLU A 33 14.01 -1.28 -1.03
N LEU A 34 13.16 -1.99 -0.27
CA LEU A 34 13.24 -2.08 1.19
C LEU A 34 14.38 -2.97 1.69
N LYS A 35 14.73 -4.04 0.96
CA LYS A 35 15.82 -4.93 1.35
C LYS A 35 17.16 -4.21 1.52
N ASN A 36 17.36 -3.11 0.81
CA ASN A 36 18.63 -2.40 0.76
C ASN A 36 18.62 -1.07 1.53
N LYS A 37 17.50 -0.74 2.20
CA LYS A 37 17.32 0.57 2.85
C LYS A 37 16.56 0.41 4.16
N ASP A 38 17.13 0.95 5.24
CA ASP A 38 16.39 1.16 6.50
C ASP A 38 15.55 2.46 6.43
N VAL A 39 14.74 2.57 5.39
CA VAL A 39 13.86 3.73 5.17
C VAL A 39 12.47 3.26 4.80
N ILE A 40 11.50 4.07 5.17
CA ILE A 40 10.10 3.85 4.85
C ILE A 40 9.87 4.31 3.41
N ILE A 41 9.13 3.52 2.64
CA ILE A 41 8.89 3.77 1.22
C ILE A 41 7.42 3.96 0.97
N ASN A 42 7.07 5.11 0.39
CA ASN A 42 5.75 5.37 -0.16
C ASN A 42 5.81 5.14 -1.67
N HIS A 43 4.95 4.26 -2.18
CA HIS A 43 4.93 3.90 -3.59
C HIS A 43 3.53 4.01 -4.16
N LYS A 44 3.38 4.78 -5.24
CA LYS A 44 2.17 4.70 -6.06
C LYS A 44 2.18 3.41 -6.85
N CYS A 45 1.37 2.44 -6.43
CA CYS A 45 1.30 1.14 -7.08
C CYS A 45 0.78 1.26 -8.51
N LYS A 46 1.01 0.23 -9.33
CA LYS A 46 0.63 0.23 -10.75
C LYS A 46 -0.89 0.25 -10.99
N ASN A 47 -1.70 0.07 -9.95
CA ASN A 47 -3.16 0.24 -10.00
C ASN A 47 -3.65 1.60 -9.47
N GLY A 48 -2.73 2.45 -8.98
CA GLY A 48 -2.95 3.88 -8.77
C GLY A 48 -3.05 4.33 -7.32
N LEU A 49 -3.15 3.43 -6.34
CA LEU A 49 -3.18 3.76 -4.92
C LEU A 49 -1.76 3.94 -4.38
N ILE A 50 -1.63 4.62 -3.24
CA ILE A 50 -0.38 4.65 -2.48
C ILE A 50 -0.35 3.45 -1.53
N ASP A 51 0.69 2.63 -1.68
CA ASP A 51 1.09 1.59 -0.74
C ASP A 51 2.35 2.03 -0.01
N ILE A 52 2.51 1.58 1.22
CA ILE A 52 3.64 1.93 2.07
C ILE A 52 4.28 0.67 2.61
N GLY A 53 5.60 0.63 2.55
CA GLY A 53 6.41 -0.41 3.19
C GLY A 53 7.30 0.18 4.28
N THR A 54 7.20 -0.38 5.49
CA THR A 54 8.11 -0.09 6.60
C THR A 54 8.96 -1.34 6.85
N PRO A 55 10.30 -1.26 6.74
CA PRO A 55 11.15 -2.42 6.96
C PRO A 55 11.24 -2.73 8.47
N ILE A 56 11.30 -4.02 8.80
CA ILE A 56 11.68 -4.52 10.12
C ILE A 56 13.14 -4.96 10.01
N VAL A 57 14.04 -4.22 10.66
CA VAL A 57 15.49 -4.48 10.64
C VAL A 57 15.97 -4.71 12.07
N LEU A 58 16.75 -5.76 12.28
CA LEU A 58 17.36 -6.09 13.57
C LEU A 58 18.85 -6.32 13.38
N GLU A 59 19.68 -5.56 14.10
CA GLU A 59 21.15 -5.62 13.99
C GLU A 59 21.67 -5.52 12.53
N GLY A 60 20.99 -4.74 11.69
CA GLY A 60 21.32 -4.57 10.27
C GLY A 60 20.79 -5.68 9.35
N ILE A 61 20.10 -6.68 9.88
CA ILE A 61 19.47 -7.76 9.11
C ILE A 61 18.01 -7.41 8.83
N PHE A 62 17.62 -7.37 7.55
CA PHE A 62 16.23 -7.22 7.14
C PHE A 62 15.46 -8.51 7.45
N LEU A 63 14.41 -8.40 8.28
CA LEU A 63 13.58 -9.53 8.71
C LEU A 63 12.26 -9.60 7.96
N ALA A 64 11.57 -8.46 7.81
CA ALA A 64 10.23 -8.41 7.22
C ALA A 64 9.86 -6.98 6.76
N THR A 65 8.69 -6.86 6.15
CA THR A 65 8.06 -5.57 5.83
C THR A 65 6.67 -5.50 6.42
N ILE A 66 6.38 -4.40 7.11
CA ILE A 66 5.01 -4.00 7.44
C ILE A 66 4.45 -3.26 6.23
N PHE A 67 3.45 -3.85 5.57
CA PHE A 67 2.70 -3.18 4.52
C PHE A 67 1.51 -2.44 5.11
N SER A 68 1.36 -1.18 4.71
CA SER A 68 0.20 -0.34 5.02
C SER A 68 -0.17 0.49 3.79
N GLY A 69 -1.22 1.31 3.90
CA GLY A 69 -1.62 2.22 2.82
C GLY A 69 -2.99 1.87 2.25
N GLN A 70 -3.07 1.78 0.92
CA GLN A 70 -4.31 1.83 0.16
C GLN A 70 -5.06 3.14 0.43
N ILE A 71 -4.34 4.24 0.17
CA ILE A 71 -4.75 5.61 0.42
C ILE A 71 -4.44 6.49 -0.80
N PHE A 72 -4.84 7.76 -0.73
CA PHE A 72 -4.30 8.83 -1.57
C PHE A 72 -3.77 9.97 -0.70
N PHE A 73 -2.81 10.75 -1.22
CA PHE A 73 -2.40 12.03 -0.61
C PHE A 73 -3.16 13.23 -1.18
N GLU A 74 -3.74 13.05 -2.37
CA GLU A 74 -4.48 14.06 -3.09
C GLU A 74 -5.71 13.43 -3.75
N LYS A 75 -6.60 14.25 -4.30
CA LYS A 75 -7.79 13.74 -4.97
C LYS A 75 -7.40 12.87 -6.18
N PRO A 76 -7.87 11.61 -6.26
CA PRO A 76 -7.53 10.73 -7.37
C PRO A 76 -8.13 11.22 -8.70
N ASP A 77 -7.42 10.96 -9.80
CA ASP A 77 -7.95 11.12 -11.15
C ASP A 77 -8.99 10.03 -11.44
N LYS A 78 -10.28 10.39 -11.33
CA LYS A 78 -11.38 9.46 -11.59
C LYS A 78 -11.38 8.92 -13.02
N GLU A 79 -10.86 9.67 -14.01
CA GLU A 79 -10.86 9.22 -15.40
C GLU A 79 -9.85 8.10 -15.62
N PHE A 80 -8.67 8.17 -14.99
CA PHE A 80 -7.74 7.06 -14.94
C PHE A 80 -8.41 5.78 -14.42
N PHE A 81 -9.25 5.88 -13.38
CA PHE A 81 -9.96 4.73 -12.82
C PHE A 81 -11.10 4.23 -13.72
N ARG A 82 -11.84 5.09 -14.40
CA ARG A 82 -12.81 4.67 -15.45
C ARG A 82 -12.13 3.90 -16.57
N MET A 83 -11.01 4.41 -17.07
CA MET A 83 -10.22 3.73 -18.10
C MET A 83 -9.71 2.37 -17.61
N GLN A 84 -9.32 2.27 -16.33
CA GLN A 84 -8.95 0.98 -15.74
C GLN A 84 -10.13 0.00 -15.66
N ALA A 85 -11.33 0.46 -15.26
CA ALA A 85 -12.53 -0.37 -15.23
C ALA A 85 -12.82 -0.96 -16.61
N LYS A 86 -12.83 -0.12 -17.65
CA LYS A 86 -12.98 -0.55 -19.04
C LYS A 86 -11.88 -1.52 -19.47
N LYS A 87 -10.62 -1.24 -19.13
CA LYS A 87 -9.46 -2.06 -19.52
C LYS A 87 -9.52 -3.48 -18.92
N PHE A 88 -9.95 -3.59 -17.67
CA PHE A 88 -9.94 -4.85 -16.94
C PHE A 88 -11.31 -5.54 -16.88
N GLY A 89 -12.36 -4.90 -17.41
CA GLY A 89 -13.72 -5.42 -17.43
C GLY A 89 -14.37 -5.40 -16.04
N PHE A 90 -14.09 -4.39 -15.24
CA PHE A 90 -14.77 -4.20 -13.95
C PHE A 90 -16.16 -3.61 -14.16
N ASP A 91 -17.07 -3.90 -13.24
CA ASP A 91 -18.26 -3.08 -13.05
C ASP A 91 -17.82 -1.66 -12.65
N GLU A 92 -18.02 -0.70 -13.54
CA GLU A 92 -17.52 0.67 -13.38
C GLU A 92 -18.15 1.35 -12.16
N ASP A 93 -19.46 1.22 -11.96
CA ASP A 93 -20.17 1.86 -10.87
C ASP A 93 -19.72 1.30 -9.52
N ALA A 94 -19.62 -0.04 -9.41
CA ALA A 94 -19.13 -0.68 -8.21
C ALA A 94 -17.66 -0.33 -7.92
N TYR A 95 -16.83 -0.23 -8.97
CA TYR A 95 -15.42 0.11 -8.84
C TYR A 95 -15.20 1.57 -8.44
N LEU A 96 -15.93 2.51 -9.02
CA LEU A 96 -15.86 3.93 -8.66
C LEU A 96 -16.44 4.19 -7.27
N LYS A 97 -17.45 3.42 -6.85
CA LYS A 97 -17.94 3.46 -5.46
C LYS A 97 -16.85 3.01 -4.49
N ALA A 98 -16.14 1.91 -4.79
CA ALA A 98 -15.02 1.46 -3.98
C ALA A 98 -13.84 2.46 -3.96
N LEU A 99 -13.64 3.19 -5.06
CA LEU A 99 -12.67 4.30 -5.12
C LEU A 99 -13.04 5.45 -4.18
N ASP A 100 -14.32 5.82 -4.10
CA ASP A 100 -14.79 6.91 -3.24
C ASP A 100 -14.67 6.58 -1.74
N GLU A 101 -14.51 5.31 -1.37
CA GLU A 101 -14.26 4.85 0.00
C GLU A 101 -12.77 4.89 0.40
N ILE A 102 -11.87 5.14 -0.55
CA ILE A 102 -10.42 5.23 -0.27
C ILE A 102 -10.12 6.56 0.44
N PRO A 103 -9.47 6.55 1.61
CA PRO A 103 -9.19 7.78 2.33
C PRO A 103 -8.12 8.60 1.62
N ILE A 104 -8.35 9.91 1.57
CA ILE A 104 -7.33 10.91 1.24
C ILE A 104 -6.74 11.38 2.57
N VAL A 105 -5.45 11.15 2.78
CA VAL A 105 -4.74 11.50 4.01
C VAL A 105 -3.73 12.60 3.75
N ASN A 106 -3.49 13.44 4.74
CA ASN A 106 -2.43 14.43 4.64
C ASN A 106 -1.06 13.73 4.83
N ASN A 107 -0.03 14.24 4.17
CA ASN A 107 1.31 13.62 4.22
C ASN A 107 2.00 13.73 5.60
N GLU A 108 1.75 14.80 6.37
CA GLU A 108 2.32 14.98 7.72
C GLU A 108 1.73 14.02 8.76
N GLU A 109 0.41 13.80 8.75
CA GLU A 109 -0.28 12.81 9.58
C GLU A 109 0.20 11.40 9.25
N HIS A 110 0.42 11.18 7.95
CA HIS A 110 0.97 9.93 7.45
C HIS A 110 2.40 9.70 7.97
N GLU A 111 3.30 10.68 7.88
CA GLU A 111 4.67 10.59 8.43
C GLU A 111 4.68 10.23 9.93
N LYS A 112 3.74 10.75 10.73
CA LYS A 112 3.63 10.38 12.15
C LYS A 112 3.29 8.90 12.35
N VAL A 113 2.41 8.34 11.54
CA VAL A 113 2.07 6.90 11.58
C VAL A 113 3.30 6.07 11.20
N LEU A 114 4.09 6.52 10.24
CA LEU A 114 5.30 5.84 9.80
C LEU A 114 6.39 5.81 10.89
N VAL A 115 6.61 6.94 11.56
CA VAL A 115 7.52 7.00 12.72
C VAL A 115 7.05 6.04 13.82
N PHE A 116 5.75 6.01 14.10
CA PHE A 116 5.19 5.07 15.08
C PHE A 116 5.43 3.61 14.68
N LEU A 117 5.18 3.23 13.41
CA LEU A 117 5.40 1.88 12.92
C LEU A 117 6.87 1.47 13.01
N LYS A 118 7.80 2.39 12.76
CA LYS A 118 9.24 2.15 12.95
C LYS A 118 9.56 1.82 14.41
N HIS A 119 9.14 2.67 15.35
CA HIS A 119 9.38 2.43 16.77
C HIS A 119 8.73 1.14 17.27
N LEU A 120 7.51 0.82 16.80
CA LEU A 120 6.85 -0.44 17.12
C LEU A 120 7.65 -1.64 16.61
N SER A 121 8.17 -1.55 15.39
CA SER A 121 9.03 -2.59 14.79
C SER A 121 10.33 -2.80 15.57
N GLU A 122 10.96 -1.73 16.04
CA GLU A 122 12.15 -1.77 16.91
C GLU A 122 11.82 -2.51 18.22
N ILE A 123 10.73 -2.13 18.91
CA ILE A 123 10.27 -2.78 20.14
C ILE A 123 10.01 -4.28 19.93
N VAL A 124 9.28 -4.65 18.86
CA VAL A 124 8.96 -6.06 18.58
C VAL A 124 10.23 -6.87 18.30
N SER A 125 11.20 -6.28 17.59
CA SER A 125 12.48 -6.93 17.29
C SER A 125 13.31 -7.15 18.56
N GLU A 126 13.37 -6.16 19.46
CA GLU A 126 14.05 -6.29 20.76
C GLU A 126 13.41 -7.35 21.67
N LEU A 127 12.08 -7.47 21.65
CA LEU A 127 11.36 -8.47 22.44
C LEU A 127 11.61 -9.90 21.92
N GLY A 128 11.77 -10.08 20.60
CA GLY A 128 12.05 -11.38 19.98
C GLY A 128 13.47 -11.91 20.19
N LEU A 129 14.39 -11.07 20.68
CA LEU A 129 15.77 -11.45 21.04
C LEU A 129 15.87 -12.09 22.44
N ARG A 130 14.79 -12.08 23.22
CA ARG A 130 14.72 -12.71 24.55
C ARG A 130 14.09 -14.10 24.49
#